data_AF-A0A090YYF7-F1
#
_entry.id   AF-A0A090YYF7-F1
#
_cell.length_a   1.000
_cell.length_b   1.000
_cell.length_c   1.000
_cell.angle_alpha   90.00
_cell.angle_beta   90.00
_cell.angle_gamma   90.00
#
_symmetry.space_group_name_H-M   'P 1'
#
loop_
_entity.id
_entity.type
_entity.pdbx_description
1 polymer ?
#
loop_
_entity_poly.entity_id
_entity_poly.type
_entity_poly.pdbx_seq_one_letter_code
_entity_poly.pdbx_strand_id
1 'polypeptide(L)'
;MQPAFKKNGKDFQAITYIADFMVYLPNGDVEVIDIKGMVTETFAVKRKMFEFKYPHLQLIPLKHVQKYGGYITLDEYNKLQRAEKRAKKLKQAK
;
A
#
# COMPACT_ATOMS: atom_id res chain seq x y z
N MET A 1 6.41 -3.55 11.74
CA MET A 1 5.64 -3.84 12.98
C MET A 1 6.59 -3.80 14.16
N GLN A 2 6.20 -3.15 15.25
CA GLN A 2 7.06 -2.92 16.41
C GLN A 2 6.45 -3.59 17.65
N PRO A 3 7.21 -4.38 18.42
CA PRO A 3 6.70 -5.00 19.65
C PRO A 3 6.38 -3.92 20.70
N ALA A 4 5.50 -4.25 21.64
CA ALA A 4 5.24 -3.40 22.78
C ALA A 4 6.52 -3.25 23.62
N PHE A 5 6.76 -2.07 24.16
CA PHE A 5 7.94 -1.79 24.98
C PHE A 5 7.62 -0.76 26.05
N LYS A 6 8.41 -0.75 27.11
CA LYS A 6 8.32 0.23 28.19
C LYS A 6 9.46 1.23 28.09
N LYS A 7 9.18 2.51 28.18
CA LYS A 7 10.20 3.56 28.24
C LYS A 7 9.73 4.69 29.14
N ASN A 8 10.59 5.13 30.07
CA ASN A 8 10.32 6.21 31.03
C ASN A 8 9.00 6.01 31.83
N GLY A 9 8.74 4.78 32.29
CA GLY A 9 7.53 4.45 33.04
C GLY A 9 6.23 4.46 32.22
N LYS A 10 6.30 4.68 30.90
CA LYS A 10 5.15 4.61 29.99
C LYS A 10 5.20 3.34 29.15
N ASP A 11 4.03 2.74 28.98
CA ASP A 11 3.83 1.55 28.15
C ASP A 11 3.45 1.98 26.74
N PHE A 12 4.22 1.52 25.76
CA PHE A 12 3.96 1.74 24.34
C PHE A 12 3.36 0.47 23.75
N GLN A 13 2.19 0.59 23.14
CA GLN A 13 1.50 -0.55 22.49
C GLN A 13 2.24 -1.01 21.23
N ALA A 14 2.08 -2.30 20.91
CA ALA A 14 2.63 -2.88 19.71
C ALA A 14 1.98 -2.29 18.46
N ILE A 15 2.78 -2.06 17.43
CA ILE A 15 2.30 -1.64 16.10
C ILE A 15 2.18 -2.88 15.23
N THR A 16 0.95 -3.37 15.07
CA THR A 16 0.61 -4.44 14.13
C THR A 16 0.13 -3.87 12.80
N TYR A 17 0.30 -4.66 11.75
CA TYR A 17 -0.28 -4.40 10.43
C TYR A 17 -1.46 -5.35 10.24
N ILE A 18 -2.62 -4.79 9.90
CA ILE A 18 -3.86 -5.53 9.68
C ILE A 18 -4.22 -5.25 8.23
N ALA A 19 -4.23 -6.29 7.41
CA ALA A 19 -4.66 -6.25 6.02
C ALA A 19 -6.11 -6.69 5.91
N ASP A 20 -6.76 -6.34 4.79
CA ASP A 20 -8.14 -6.77 4.52
C ASP A 20 -8.19 -8.25 4.13
N PHE A 21 -7.26 -8.70 3.28
CA PHE A 21 -7.21 -10.09 2.84
C PHE A 21 -5.79 -10.66 2.84
N MET A 22 -5.72 -11.96 3.05
CA MET A 22 -4.52 -12.77 2.85
C MET A 22 -4.89 -13.92 1.94
N VAL A 23 -4.22 -13.98 0.79
CA VAL A 23 -4.50 -14.90 -0.31
C VAL A 23 -3.36 -15.88 -0.38
N TYR A 24 -3.69 -17.16 -0.25
CA TYR A 24 -2.76 -18.27 -0.42
C TYR A 24 -2.85 -18.74 -1.86
N LEU A 25 -1.76 -18.57 -2.61
CA LEU A 25 -1.69 -19.01 -3.98
C LEU A 25 -1.34 -20.51 -4.04
N PRO A 26 -1.80 -21.26 -5.05
CA PRO A 26 -1.54 -22.69 -5.17
C PRO A 26 -0.05 -23.06 -5.28
N ASN A 27 0.78 -22.10 -5.70
CA ASN A 27 2.23 -22.25 -5.80
C ASN A 27 2.96 -22.11 -4.44
N GLY A 28 2.22 -21.84 -3.36
CA GLY A 28 2.76 -21.66 -2.02
C GLY A 28 3.09 -20.20 -1.66
N ASP A 29 2.95 -19.26 -2.59
CA ASP A 29 3.14 -17.84 -2.32
C ASP A 29 1.95 -17.26 -1.56
N VAL A 30 2.19 -16.21 -0.79
CA VAL A 30 1.17 -15.53 -0.01
C VAL A 30 1.14 -14.05 -0.39
N GLU A 31 -0.01 -13.65 -0.93
CA GLU A 31 -0.31 -12.27 -1.25
C GLU A 31 -1.17 -11.66 -0.15
N VAL A 32 -0.78 -10.49 0.32
CA VAL A 32 -1.51 -9.70 1.30
C VAL A 32 -2.15 -8.54 0.57
N ILE A 33 -3.47 -8.56 0.45
CA ILE A 33 -4.23 -7.54 -0.27
C ILE A 33 -4.80 -6.54 0.74
N ASP A 34 -4.59 -5.26 0.45
CA ASP A 34 -5.04 -4.16 1.28
C ASP A 34 -5.77 -3.12 0.42
N ILE A 35 -7.06 -2.92 0.68
CA ILE A 35 -7.92 -2.02 -0.09
C ILE A 35 -7.86 -0.63 0.53
N LYS A 36 -7.35 0.33 -0.24
CA LYS A 36 -7.16 1.72 0.21
C LYS A 36 -7.89 2.70 -0.70
N GLY A 37 -8.79 3.48 -0.10
CA GLY A 37 -9.39 4.65 -0.76
C GLY A 37 -8.42 5.83 -0.87
N MET A 38 -7.82 6.20 0.26
CA MET A 38 -6.80 7.24 0.36
C MET A 38 -5.51 6.65 0.95
N VAL A 39 -4.38 6.96 0.32
CA VAL A 39 -3.07 6.57 0.84
C VAL A 39 -2.61 7.66 1.80
N THR A 40 -2.47 7.29 3.08
CA THR A 40 -1.94 8.16 4.12
C THR A 40 -0.43 7.97 4.27
N GLU A 41 0.27 8.96 4.81
CA GLU A 41 1.71 8.84 5.11
C GLU A 41 1.99 7.70 6.11
N THR A 42 1.06 7.49 7.05
CA THR A 42 1.12 6.36 8.00
C THR A 42 1.10 5.01 7.31
N PHE A 43 0.39 4.88 6.18
CA PHE A 43 0.40 3.66 5.37
C PHE A 43 1.77 3.45 4.72
N ALA A 44 2.38 4.49 4.16
CA ALA A 44 3.69 4.38 3.52
C ALA A 44 4.77 3.86 4.49
N VAL A 45 4.77 4.38 5.73
CA VAL A 45 5.68 3.90 6.79
C VAL A 45 5.37 2.45 7.16
N LYS A 46 4.09 2.10 7.34
CA LYS A 46 3.67 0.73 7.67
C LYS A 46 4.03 -0.27 6.55
N ARG A 47 3.82 0.10 5.29
CA ARG A 47 4.22 -0.69 4.10
C ARG A 47 5.71 -0.95 4.11
N LYS A 48 6.54 0.09 4.26
CA LYS A 48 8.00 -0.07 4.33
C LYS A 48 8.44 -0.99 5.48
N MET A 49 7.80 -0.86 6.64
CA MET A 49 8.05 -1.76 7.78
C MET A 49 7.55 -3.19 7.56
N PHE A 50 6.49 -3.37 6.76
CA PHE A 50 5.94 -4.68 6.43
C PHE A 50 6.88 -5.41 5.48
N GLU A 51 7.27 -4.77 4.37
CA GLU A 51 8.20 -5.33 3.38
C GLU A 51 9.55 -5.71 4.02
N PHE A 52 10.05 -4.91 4.97
CA PHE A 52 11.26 -5.25 5.71
C PHE A 52 11.10 -6.47 6.64
N LYS A 53 9.96 -6.58 7.33
CA LYS A 53 9.74 -7.65 8.32
C LYS A 53 9.34 -8.98 7.68
N TYR A 54 8.61 -8.92 6.57
CA TYR A 54 8.08 -10.10 5.88
C TYR A 54 8.49 -10.08 4.40
N PRO A 55 9.78 -10.32 4.09
CA PRO A 55 10.27 -10.27 2.71
C PRO A 55 9.68 -11.37 1.82
N HIS A 56 9.07 -12.40 2.42
CA HIS A 56 8.41 -13.51 1.75
C HIS A 56 6.91 -13.27 1.49
N LEU A 57 6.34 -12.17 2.00
CA LEU A 57 4.94 -11.83 1.78
C LEU A 57 4.84 -10.66 0.80
N GLN A 58 4.01 -10.82 -0.22
CA GLN A 58 3.80 -9.76 -1.20
C GLN A 58 2.62 -8.88 -0.78
N LEU A 59 2.89 -7.62 -0.42
CA LEU A 59 1.84 -6.67 -0.08
C LEU A 59 1.33 -5.93 -1.34
N ILE A 60 0.05 -6.09 -1.64
CA ILE A 60 -0.62 -5.51 -2.81
C ILE A 60 -1.64 -4.45 -2.35
N PRO A 61 -1.27 -3.15 -2.34
CA PRO A 61 -2.23 -2.09 -2.11
C PRO A 61 -3.10 -1.87 -3.34
N LEU A 62 -4.38 -2.17 -3.22
CA LEU A 62 -5.39 -1.95 -4.25
C LEU A 62 -6.20 -0.69 -3.97
N LYS A 63 -6.56 0.01 -5.04
CA LYS A 63 -7.43 1.18 -4.98
C LYS A 63 -8.57 1.00 -5.97
N HIS A 64 -9.79 1.20 -5.50
CA HIS A 64 -10.97 1.19 -6.37
C HIS A 64 -11.12 2.54 -7.06
N VAL A 65 -11.04 2.55 -8.39
CA VAL A 65 -11.23 3.73 -9.25
C VAL A 65 -12.12 3.36 -10.44
N GLN A 66 -13.39 3.79 -10.40
CA GLN A 66 -14.37 3.51 -11.45
C GLN A 66 -13.90 3.99 -12.84
N LYS A 67 -13.21 5.14 -12.91
CA LYS A 67 -12.65 5.70 -14.16
C LYS A 67 -11.75 4.71 -14.92
N TYR A 68 -11.07 3.81 -14.20
CA TYR A 68 -10.13 2.84 -14.79
C TYR A 68 -10.67 1.40 -14.78
N GLY A 69 -11.97 1.21 -14.55
CA GLY A 69 -12.60 -0.11 -14.60
C GLY A 69 -12.62 -0.89 -13.28
N GLY A 70 -12.34 -0.25 -12.14
CA GLY A 70 -12.49 -0.87 -10.81
C GLY A 70 -11.21 -0.88 -9.99
N TYR A 71 -10.82 -2.04 -9.46
CA TYR A 71 -9.64 -2.19 -8.62
C TYR A 71 -8.36 -2.16 -9.46
N ILE A 72 -7.48 -1.20 -9.16
CA ILE A 72 -6.16 -1.07 -9.76
C ILE A 72 -5.12 -0.99 -8.65
N THR A 73 -3.88 -1.38 -8.95
CA THR A 73 -2.80 -1.24 -7.96
C THR A 73 -2.45 0.23 -7.74
N LEU A 74 -1.92 0.54 -6.57
CA LEU A 74 -1.50 1.91 -6.26
C LEU A 74 -0.43 2.43 -7.23
N ASP A 75 0.49 1.56 -7.65
CA ASP A 75 1.57 1.92 -8.56
C ASP A 75 1.06 2.21 -9.98
N GLU A 76 0.10 1.41 -10.47
CA GLU A 76 -0.58 1.69 -11.73
C GLU A 76 -1.36 3.00 -11.68
N TYR A 77 -2.11 3.26 -10.60
CA TYR A 77 -2.82 4.52 -10.42
C TYR A 77 -1.88 5.74 -10.49
N ASN A 78 -0.73 5.66 -9.80
CA ASN A 78 0.28 6.72 -9.82
C ASN A 78 0.90 6.91 -11.21
N LYS A 79 1.13 5.83 -11.94
CA LYS A 79 1.65 5.87 -13.32
C LYS A 79 0.65 6.54 -14.28
N LEU A 80 -0.63 6.18 -14.19
CA LEU A 80 -1.71 6.77 -14.99
C LEU A 80 -1.85 8.28 -14.71
N GLN A 81 -1.90 8.68 -13.44
CA GLN A 81 -1.93 10.09 -13.03
C GLN A 81 -0.76 10.89 -13.60
N ARG A 82 0.46 10.34 -13.58
CA ARG A 82 1.66 10.99 -14.14
C ARG A 82 1.54 11.14 -15.66
N ALA A 83 1.05 10.13 -16.35
CA ALA A 83 0.84 10.17 -17.80
C ALA A 83 -0.19 11.25 -18.19
N GLU A 84 -1.32 11.32 -17.48
CA GLU A 84 -2.35 12.34 -17.71
C GLU A 84 -1.83 13.76 -17.50
N LYS A 85 -1.07 13.98 -16.42
CA LYS A 85 -0.42 15.27 -16.15
C LYS A 85 0.55 15.67 -17.26
N ARG A 86 1.35 14.72 -17.77
CA ARG A 86 2.28 14.96 -18.89
C ARG A 86 1.52 15.30 -20.18
N ALA A 87 0.47 14.56 -20.51
CA ALA A 87 -0.36 14.82 -21.69
C ALA A 87 -1.04 16.19 -21.63
N LYS A 88 -1.54 16.61 -20.45
CA LYS A 88 -2.15 17.93 -20.25
C LYS A 88 -1.13 19.06 -20.45
N LYS A 89 0.08 18.92 -19.92
CA LYS A 89 1.17 19.89 -20.14
C LYS A 89 1.54 20.00 -21.63
N LEU A 90 1.63 18.88 -22.34
CA LEU A 90 1.94 18.87 -23.78
C LEU A 90 0.86 19.56 -24.61
N LYS A 91 -0.42 19.41 -24.24
CA LYS A 91 -1.54 20.09 -24.90
C LYS A 91 -1.63 21.59 -24.60
N GLN A 92 -1.14 22.06 -23.45
CA GLN A 92 -1.10 23.50 -23.11
C GLN A 92 0.11 24.23 -23.70
N ALA A 93 1.15 23.50 -24.10
CA ALA A 93 2.34 24.04 -24.76
C ALA A 93 2.22 24.06 -26.29
N LYS A 94 1.15 23.50 -26.85
CA LYS A 94 0.73 23.62 -28.25
C LYS A 94 -0.36 24.68 -28.34
#